data_AF-A0A367KKH5-F1
#
_entry.id   AF-A0A367KKH5-F1
#
_cell.length_a   1.000
_cell.length_b   1.000
_cell.length_c   1.000
_cell.angle_alpha   90.00
_cell.angle_beta   90.00
_cell.angle_gamma   90.00
#
_symmetry.space_group_name_H-M   'P 1'
#
loop_
_entity.id
_entity.type
_entity.pdbx_description
1 polymer ?
#
loop_
_entity_poly.entity_id
_entity_poly.type
_entity_poly.pdbx_seq_one_letter_code
_entity_poly.pdbx_strand_id
1 'polypeptide(L)'
;GVVRLYKWERLQPPREEVAPDLDTERGMMSMIKGRTNAGHLGQSLSMFSNEDGGGIWIGEPMSEQENGRIYRWSFDQDMECIKNNQVLLARFGSQIGPLGTDAVCITSQRYGQNARYSGAVTLLQKKKK
;
A
#
# COMPACT_ATOMS: atom_id res chain seq x y z
N GLY A 1 6.04 5.85 -4.17
CA GLY A 1 4.95 6.14 -5.15
C GLY A 1 4.16 7.37 -4.69
N VAL A 2 3.02 7.67 -5.33
CA VAL A 2 2.09 8.74 -4.93
C VAL A 2 0.67 8.16 -4.88
N VAL A 3 -0.09 8.48 -3.84
CA VAL A 3 -1.54 8.17 -3.76
C VAL A 3 -2.30 9.40 -4.24
N ARG A 4 -3.27 9.21 -5.14
CA ARG A 4 -4.11 10.29 -5.68
C ARG A 4 -5.56 10.06 -5.33
N LEU A 5 -6.17 11.05 -4.70
CA LEU A 5 -7.62 11.10 -4.49
C LEU A 5 -8.26 11.84 -5.65
N TYR A 6 -9.19 11.17 -6.31
CA TYR A 6 -10.04 11.79 -7.32
C TYR A 6 -11.46 11.91 -6.78
N LYS A 7 -12.11 13.03 -7.07
CA LYS A 7 -13.56 13.17 -6.89
C LYS A 7 -14.24 12.23 -7.88
N TRP A 8 -15.14 11.37 -7.41
CA TRP A 8 -15.83 10.37 -8.23
C TRP A 8 -16.52 10.99 -9.44
N GLU A 9 -17.10 12.17 -9.27
CA GLU A 9 -17.80 12.93 -10.30
C GLU A 9 -16.88 13.34 -11.46
N ARG A 10 -15.57 13.43 -11.22
CA ARG A 10 -14.55 13.76 -12.24
C ARG A 10 -14.05 12.55 -13.02
N LEU A 11 -14.39 11.34 -12.57
CA LEU A 11 -14.02 10.09 -13.24
C LEU A 11 -15.19 9.52 -14.05
N GLN A 12 -16.38 10.11 -13.95
CA GLN A 12 -17.48 9.76 -14.82
C GLN A 12 -17.18 10.27 -16.23
N PRO A 13 -17.30 9.42 -17.27
CA PRO A 13 -17.14 9.89 -18.64
C PRO A 13 -18.15 11.02 -18.90
N PRO A 14 -17.75 12.10 -19.59
CA PRO A 14 -18.71 13.08 -20.05
C PRO A 14 -19.79 12.37 -20.86
N ARG A 15 -21.07 12.75 -20.67
CA ARG A 15 -22.21 12.22 -21.44
C ARG A 15 -22.18 12.59 -22.93
N GLU A 16 -21.15 13.30 -23.39
CA GLU A 16 -20.93 13.63 -24.80
C GLU A 16 -19.59 13.06 -25.24
N GLU A 17 -19.60 12.40 -26.40
CA GLU A 17 -18.45 11.82 -27.09
C GLU A 17 -17.42 12.89 -27.47
N VAL A 18 -16.62 13.31 -26.50
CA VAL A 18 -15.32 13.91 -26.78
C VAL A 18 -14.32 13.01 -26.09
N ALA A 19 -13.66 12.16 -26.88
CA ALA A 19 -12.54 11.36 -26.43
C ALA A 19 -11.56 12.32 -25.74
N PRO A 20 -11.36 12.22 -24.41
CA PRO A 20 -10.34 13.04 -23.80
C PRO A 20 -9.01 12.49 -24.31
N ASP A 21 -8.30 13.32 -25.08
CA ASP A 21 -6.89 13.10 -25.44
C ASP A 21 -6.07 13.30 -24.16
N LEU A 22 -6.21 12.31 -23.29
CA LEU A 22 -5.55 12.21 -22.02
C LEU A 22 -4.15 11.68 -22.35
N ASP A 23 -3.31 12.59 -22.81
CA ASP A 23 -1.85 12.46 -22.90
C ASP A 23 -1.26 12.39 -21.46
N THR A 24 -1.78 11.41 -20.71
CA THR A 24 -1.59 11.16 -19.28
C THR A 24 -0.18 10.64 -18.99
N GLU A 25 0.53 10.25 -20.04
CA GLU A 25 1.84 9.61 -19.96
C GLU A 25 3.02 10.58 -19.86
N ARG A 26 2.89 11.84 -20.32
CA ARG A 26 4.07 12.74 -20.41
C ARG A 26 4.13 13.88 -19.39
N GLY A 27 3.01 14.39 -18.89
CA GLY A 27 3.00 15.59 -18.04
C GLY A 27 3.49 15.40 -16.60
N MET A 28 3.40 14.19 -16.03
CA MET A 28 3.65 13.96 -14.59
C MET A 28 4.98 13.29 -14.27
N MET A 29 5.70 12.77 -15.28
CA MET A 29 7.00 12.11 -15.13
C MET A 29 8.16 13.10 -14.97
N SER A 30 8.01 14.37 -15.38
CA SER A 30 9.13 15.32 -15.46
C SER A 30 9.28 16.26 -14.25
N MET A 31 8.25 16.42 -13.41
CA MET A 31 8.23 17.50 -12.41
C MET A 31 8.61 17.12 -10.99
N ILE A 32 8.92 15.86 -10.71
CA ILE A 32 9.43 15.47 -9.40
C ILE A 32 10.82 14.87 -9.60
N LYS A 33 11.86 15.68 -9.40
CA LYS A 33 13.24 15.24 -9.10
C LYS A 33 13.30 14.51 -7.74
N GLY A 34 12.35 13.63 -7.48
CA GLY A 34 12.40 12.66 -6.41
C GLY A 34 13.09 11.45 -6.98
N ARG A 35 14.17 11.00 -6.33
CA ARG A 35 14.85 9.75 -6.67
C ARG A 35 13.79 8.68 -6.90
N THR A 36 13.64 8.23 -8.14
CA THR A 36 12.71 7.19 -8.57
C THR A 36 13.18 5.86 -7.98
N ASN A 37 13.00 5.70 -6.67
CA ASN A 37 13.11 4.40 -6.05
C ASN A 37 11.80 3.68 -6.36
N ALA A 38 11.87 2.60 -7.14
CA ALA A 38 10.72 1.78 -7.51
C ALA A 38 10.24 0.98 -6.30
N GLY A 39 9.68 1.66 -5.29
CA GLY A 39 9.20 1.05 -4.06
C GLY A 39 7.94 0.19 -4.23
N HIS A 40 7.24 0.36 -5.36
CA HIS A 40 5.99 -0.35 -5.68
C HIS A 40 4.85 -0.06 -4.68
N LEU A 41 4.66 1.23 -4.34
CA LEU A 41 3.56 1.67 -3.48
C LEU A 41 2.22 1.32 -4.12
N GLY A 42 1.32 0.71 -3.36
CA GLY A 42 0.01 0.28 -3.85
C GLY A 42 0.02 -1.10 -4.50
N GLN A 43 1.12 -1.85 -4.41
CA GLN A 43 1.18 -3.22 -4.93
C GLN A 43 0.16 -4.15 -4.26
N SER A 44 -0.16 -3.91 -2.99
CA SER A 44 -1.23 -4.59 -2.27
C SER A 44 -2.11 -3.58 -1.56
N LEU A 45 -3.41 -3.89 -1.51
CA LEU A 45 -4.44 -3.06 -0.89
C LEU A 45 -5.37 -3.94 -0.06
N SER A 46 -5.72 -3.49 1.15
CA SER A 46 -6.78 -4.11 1.94
C SER A 46 -7.59 -3.04 2.63
N MET A 47 -8.91 -3.04 2.42
CA MET A 47 -9.78 -2.13 3.17
C MET A 47 -9.97 -2.62 4.60
N PHE A 48 -10.26 -1.70 5.50
CA PHE A 48 -10.75 -1.99 6.83
C PHE A 48 -11.91 -1.05 7.18
N SER A 49 -12.79 -1.50 8.07
CA SER A 49 -13.84 -0.69 8.66
C SER A 49 -13.73 -0.78 10.18
N ASN A 50 -13.95 0.34 10.85
CA ASN A 50 -14.06 0.48 12.29
C ASN A 50 -15.34 1.25 12.64
N GLU A 51 -15.69 1.29 13.92
CA GLU A 51 -16.87 2.03 14.41
C GLU A 51 -16.82 3.51 14.02
N ASP A 52 -15.62 4.08 13.93
CA ASP A 52 -15.38 5.49 13.59
C ASP A 52 -15.17 5.74 12.08
N GLY A 53 -15.34 4.72 11.21
CA GLY A 53 -15.22 4.89 9.77
C GLY A 53 -14.53 3.73 9.03
N GLY A 54 -13.70 4.07 8.05
CA GLY A 54 -12.99 3.11 7.23
C GLY A 54 -11.65 3.63 6.74
N GLY A 55 -10.87 2.74 6.15
CA GLY A 55 -9.57 3.09 5.61
C GLY A 55 -8.96 1.98 4.78
N ILE A 56 -7.72 2.20 4.38
CA ILE A 56 -6.99 1.31 3.49
C ILE A 56 -5.60 1.04 4.05
N TRP A 57 -5.21 -0.23 4.00
CA TRP A 57 -3.84 -0.66 4.11
C TRP A 57 -3.20 -0.70 2.72
N ILE A 58 -2.00 -0.12 2.58
CA ILE A 58 -1.29 0.01 1.31
C ILE A 58 0.11 -0.58 1.46
N GLY A 59 0.48 -1.55 0.63
CA GLY A 59 1.82 -2.14 0.62
C GLY A 59 2.79 -1.42 -0.32
N GLU A 60 4.04 -1.27 0.11
CA GLU A 60 5.19 -0.82 -0.70
C GLU A 60 6.37 -1.79 -0.52
N PRO A 61 6.30 -3.02 -1.07
CA PRO A 61 7.24 -4.10 -0.74
C PRO A 61 8.66 -3.89 -1.26
N MET A 62 8.88 -3.04 -2.27
CA MET A 62 10.21 -2.78 -2.82
C MET A 62 10.88 -1.56 -2.17
N SER A 63 10.28 -0.96 -1.14
CA SER A 63 10.90 0.16 -0.42
C SER A 63 12.20 -0.27 0.26
N GLU A 64 13.18 0.64 0.32
CA GLU A 64 14.41 0.46 1.11
C GLU A 64 15.13 -0.88 0.82
N GLN A 65 15.52 -1.10 -0.45
CA GLN A 65 16.23 -2.32 -0.89
C GLN A 65 15.43 -3.61 -0.66
N GLU A 66 14.15 -3.60 -1.05
CA GLU A 66 13.22 -4.71 -0.80
C GLU A 66 12.93 -4.99 0.68
N ASN A 67 13.30 -4.14 1.65
CA ASN A 67 12.87 -4.35 3.04
C ASN A 67 11.34 -4.31 3.17
N GLY A 68 10.71 -3.43 2.39
CA GLY A 68 9.26 -3.26 2.36
C GLY A 68 8.70 -2.48 3.55
N ARG A 69 7.52 -1.89 3.34
CA ARG A 69 6.74 -1.19 4.36
C ARG A 69 5.27 -1.23 4.01
N ILE A 70 4.43 -0.94 4.99
CA ILE A 70 3.00 -0.77 4.79
C ILE A 70 2.57 0.59 5.30
N TYR A 71 1.47 1.08 4.76
CA TYR A 71 0.81 2.28 5.21
C TYR A 71 -0.58 1.93 5.68
N ARG A 72 -1.01 2.56 6.77
CA ARG A 72 -2.40 2.54 7.23
C ARG A 72 -2.95 3.93 7.05
N TRP A 73 -4.01 4.06 6.28
CA TRP A 73 -4.67 5.33 6.06
C TRP A 73 -6.14 5.23 6.43
N SER A 74 -6.52 5.89 7.53
CA SER A 74 -7.92 6.16 7.85
C SER A 74 -8.34 7.40 7.07
N PHE A 75 -9.49 7.39 6.39
CA PHE A 75 -9.82 8.48 5.43
C PHE A 75 -9.89 9.88 6.07
N ASP A 76 -10.18 9.96 7.37
CA ASP A 76 -10.25 11.20 8.13
C ASP A 76 -8.96 11.54 8.91
N GLN A 77 -7.88 10.78 8.71
CA GLN A 77 -6.62 10.93 9.44
C GLN A 77 -5.41 10.93 8.50
N ASP A 78 -4.28 11.36 9.04
CA ASP A 78 -3.00 11.24 8.34
C ASP A 78 -2.62 9.77 8.12
N MET A 79 -1.87 9.55 7.05
CA MET A 79 -1.36 8.23 6.69
C MET A 79 -0.22 7.82 7.62
N GLU A 80 -0.41 6.72 8.34
CA GLU A 80 0.61 6.12 9.21
C GLU A 80 1.50 5.18 8.39
N CYS A 81 2.82 5.27 8.57
CA CYS A 81 3.79 4.39 7.93
C CYS A 81 4.35 3.38 8.94
N ILE A 82 4.21 2.09 8.64
CA ILE A 82 4.73 1.00 9.46
C ILE A 82 5.87 0.34 8.70
N LYS A 83 7.09 0.55 9.21
CA LYS A 83 8.32 0.01 8.64
C LYS A 83 8.52 -1.44 9.05
N ASN A 84 9.13 -2.21 8.14
CA ASN A 84 9.66 -3.51 8.50
C ASN A 84 10.96 -3.34 9.31
N ASN A 85 10.91 -3.65 10.61
CA ASN A 85 12.07 -3.61 11.50
C ASN A 85 12.83 -4.96 11.55
N GLN A 86 12.43 -5.96 10.76
CA GLN A 86 13.08 -7.26 10.73
C GLN A 86 13.98 -7.38 9.50
N VAL A 87 15.30 -7.32 9.74
CA VAL A 87 16.37 -7.30 8.72
C VAL A 87 16.33 -8.49 7.76
N LEU A 88 15.78 -9.63 8.20
CA LEU A 88 15.75 -10.86 7.42
C LEU A 88 14.50 -11.00 6.54
N LEU A 89 13.49 -10.17 6.76
CA LEU A 89 12.25 -10.15 5.98
C LEU A 89 12.39 -9.17 4.83
N ALA A 90 12.10 -9.63 3.62
CA ALA A 90 12.03 -8.81 2.44
C ALA A 90 10.65 -8.89 1.80
N ARG A 91 10.28 -7.80 1.13
CA ARG A 91 9.01 -7.58 0.46
C ARG A 91 7.83 -7.59 1.42
N PHE A 92 8.03 -6.99 2.59
CA PHE A 92 6.97 -6.77 3.56
C PHE A 92 5.88 -5.86 2.97
N GLY A 93 4.62 -6.28 3.08
CA GLY A 93 3.51 -5.60 2.40
C GLY A 93 3.28 -6.09 0.96
N SER A 94 3.86 -7.23 0.59
CA SER A 94 3.63 -7.84 -0.74
C SER A 94 2.19 -8.32 -0.93
N GLN A 95 1.56 -8.78 0.15
CA GLN A 95 0.13 -9.05 0.24
C GLN A 95 -0.36 -8.57 1.61
N ILE A 96 -1.60 -8.07 1.63
CA ILE A 96 -2.29 -7.63 2.84
C ILE A 96 -3.71 -8.17 2.76
N GLY A 97 -4.21 -8.74 3.84
CA GLY A 97 -5.59 -9.21 3.91
C GLY A 97 -6.14 -9.21 5.34
N PRO A 98 -7.45 -9.05 5.52
CA PRO A 98 -8.06 -9.12 6.84
C PRO A 98 -7.99 -10.54 7.40
N LEU A 99 -7.82 -10.66 8.71
CA LEU A 99 -7.93 -11.92 9.44
C LEU A 99 -8.94 -11.74 10.58
N GLY A 100 -10.21 -12.01 10.28
CA GLY A 100 -11.32 -11.69 11.18
C GLY A 100 -11.55 -10.19 11.30
N THR A 101 -12.09 -9.75 12.44
CA THR A 101 -12.47 -8.35 12.70
C THR A 101 -11.32 -7.50 13.26
N ASP A 102 -10.38 -8.13 13.95
CA ASP A 102 -9.40 -7.42 14.80
C ASP A 102 -7.96 -7.65 14.41
N ALA A 103 -7.71 -8.34 13.30
CA ALA A 103 -6.36 -8.58 12.81
C ALA A 103 -6.23 -8.38 11.30
N VAL A 104 -5.03 -8.01 10.89
CA VAL A 104 -4.60 -7.95 9.49
C VAL A 104 -3.37 -8.83 9.32
N CYS A 105 -3.39 -9.60 8.24
CA CYS A 105 -2.31 -10.46 7.79
C CYS A 105 -1.49 -9.71 6.74
N ILE A 106 -0.18 -9.65 6.93
CA ILE A 106 0.77 -9.03 6.00
C ILE A 106 1.86 -10.03 5.68
N THR A 107 2.17 -10.20 4.39
CA THR A 107 3.20 -11.15 3.97
C THR A 107 4.52 -10.46 3.67
N SER A 108 5.59 -11.20 3.90
CA SER A 108 6.93 -10.96 3.37
C SER A 108 7.28 -12.14 2.46
N GLN A 109 7.31 -11.91 1.15
CA GLN A 109 7.57 -12.97 0.16
C GLN A 109 8.96 -13.59 0.27
N ARG A 110 9.90 -12.90 0.92
CA ARG A 110 11.25 -13.40 1.15
C ARG A 110 11.62 -13.37 2.63
N TYR A 111 12.12 -14.50 3.14
CA TYR A 111 12.76 -14.60 4.44
C TYR A 111 14.12 -15.28 4.28
N GLY A 112 15.18 -14.49 4.45
CA GLY A 112 16.51 -14.81 3.96
C GLY A 112 17.52 -15.12 5.06
N GLN A 113 17.32 -16.20 5.83
CA GLN A 113 18.38 -16.98 6.50
C GLN A 113 17.79 -18.14 7.29
N ASN A 114 18.28 -19.37 7.07
CA ASN A 114 17.91 -20.59 7.81
C ASN A 114 16.40 -20.90 7.89
N ALA A 115 15.61 -20.31 6.99
CA ALA A 115 14.17 -20.47 7.00
C ALA A 115 13.74 -21.74 6.25
N ARG A 116 12.89 -22.56 6.91
CA ARG A 116 12.25 -23.71 6.26
C ARG A 116 11.31 -23.30 5.13
N TYR A 117 10.72 -22.11 5.24
CA TYR A 117 9.85 -21.50 4.24
C TYR A 117 10.46 -20.20 3.77
N SER A 118 10.43 -19.95 2.46
CA SER A 118 11.10 -18.81 1.85
C SER A 118 10.43 -17.46 2.11
N GLY A 119 9.45 -17.37 3.00
CA GLY A 119 8.70 -16.15 3.32
C GLY A 119 8.13 -16.19 4.73
N ALA A 120 7.47 -15.11 5.13
CA ALA A 120 6.84 -15.01 6.44
C ALA A 120 5.48 -14.32 6.37
N VAL A 121 4.69 -14.56 7.41
CA VAL A 121 3.40 -13.93 7.64
C VAL A 121 3.46 -13.20 8.97
N THR A 122 3.16 -11.90 8.95
CA THR A 122 3.06 -11.05 10.12
C THR A 122 1.59 -10.77 10.39
N LEU A 123 1.15 -11.01 11.63
CA LEU A 123 -0.18 -10.65 12.09
C LEU A 123 -0.09 -9.37 12.93
N LEU A 124 -0.81 -8.34 12.53
CA LEU A 124 -1.05 -7.17 13.38
C LEU A 124 -2.44 -7.30 13.97
N GLN A 125 -2.54 -7.38 15.29
CA GLN A 125 -3.80 -7.54 16.01
C GLN A 125 -4.05 -6.34 16.92
N LYS A 126 -5.31 -5.89 16.99
CA LYS A 126 -5.76 -4.91 17.98
C LYS A 126 -5.57 -5.49 19.39
N LYS A 127 -4.87 -4.79 20.27
CA LYS A 127 -4.72 -5.23 21.68
C LYS A 127 -6.12 -5.39 22.30
N LYS A 128 -6.39 -6.56 22.87
CA LYS A 128 -7.54 -6.74 23.76
C LYS A 128 -7.32 -5.84 24.98
N LYS A 129 -8.28 -4.97 25.26
CA LYS A 129 -8.32 -4.21 26.52
C LYS A 129 -8.64 -5.14 27.68
#